data_AF-A0A9P5QEN3-F1
#
_entry.id   AF-A0A9P5QEN3-F1
#
_cell.length_a   1.000
_cell.length_b   1.000
_cell.length_c   1.000
_cell.angle_alpha   90.00
_cell.angle_beta   90.00
_cell.angle_gamma   90.00
#
_symmetry.space_group_name_H-M   'P 1'
#
loop_
_entity.id
_entity.type
_entity.pdbx_description
1 polymer ?
#
loop_
_entity_poly.entity_id
_entity_poly.type
_entity_poly.pdbx_seq_one_letter_code
_entity_poly.pdbx_strand_id
1 'polypeptide(L)'
;MMHSTNASVHGNMWEACMPPVFVETLKARPLSSWPLLDNMSLPDQLVGDVSIVGHHEGQSKLAISHRSITTQEFMKAHVENNSKQDGMDVPLFYFPAPHVSGPDIIFFIKVNGNVTPTFVQLKLRQVLESSDVEKALAT
;
A
#
# COMPACT_ATOMS: atom_id res chain seq x y z
N MET A 1 17.13 -11.60 -22.68
CA MET A 1 16.12 -11.78 -21.61
C MET A 1 15.18 -10.60 -21.65
N MET A 2 13.88 -10.81 -21.91
CA MET A 2 12.90 -9.74 -21.78
C MET A 2 12.63 -9.50 -20.29
N HIS A 3 13.12 -8.39 -19.75
CA HIS A 3 12.70 -7.92 -18.44
C HIS A 3 11.27 -7.40 -18.55
N SER A 4 10.30 -8.22 -18.12
CA SER A 4 8.92 -7.78 -17.99
C SER A 4 8.81 -6.81 -16.81
N THR A 5 8.36 -5.58 -17.09
CA THR A 5 8.02 -4.57 -16.09
C THR A 5 6.67 -4.82 -15.41
N ASN A 6 5.98 -5.89 -15.80
CA ASN A 6 4.67 -6.21 -15.26
C ASN A 6 4.81 -6.84 -13.85
N ALA A 7 4.40 -6.08 -12.82
CA ALA A 7 4.40 -6.49 -11.43
C ALA A 7 3.70 -7.84 -11.19
N SER A 8 2.68 -8.18 -11.98
CA SER A 8 1.93 -9.45 -11.85
C SER A 8 2.77 -10.69 -12.19
N VAL A 9 3.87 -10.54 -12.92
CA VAL A 9 4.75 -11.64 -13.34
C VAL A 9 5.71 -12.06 -12.22
N HIS A 10 5.91 -11.19 -11.23
CA HIS A 10 6.88 -11.40 -10.14
C HIS A 10 6.28 -12.11 -8.91
N GLY A 11 4.98 -12.41 -8.90
CA GLY A 11 4.32 -13.16 -7.83
C GLY A 11 4.67 -12.62 -6.44
N ASN A 12 5.05 -13.52 -5.51
CA ASN A 12 5.39 -13.17 -4.13
C ASN A 12 6.73 -12.42 -3.99
N MET A 13 7.59 -12.36 -5.02
CA MET A 13 8.83 -11.55 -4.93
C MET A 13 8.51 -10.07 -4.78
N TRP A 14 7.40 -9.63 -5.38
CA TRP A 14 6.95 -8.25 -5.27
C TRP A 14 6.74 -7.81 -3.81
N GLU A 15 6.15 -8.68 -2.99
CA GLU A 15 5.86 -8.42 -1.58
C GLU A 15 7.14 -8.17 -0.76
N ALA A 16 8.26 -8.79 -1.16
CA ALA A 16 9.56 -8.58 -0.52
C ALA A 16 10.28 -7.34 -1.05
N CYS A 17 10.15 -7.02 -2.34
CA CYS A 17 10.94 -5.97 -3.00
C CYS A 17 10.36 -4.57 -2.85
N MET A 18 9.04 -4.42 -2.75
CA MET A 18 8.41 -3.10 -2.82
C MET A 18 8.39 -2.27 -1.54
N PRO A 19 8.22 -2.85 -0.34
CA PRO A 19 8.23 -2.06 0.88
C PRO A 19 9.46 -1.14 1.00
N PRO A 20 10.71 -1.59 0.74
CA PRO A 20 11.87 -0.70 0.71
C PRO A 20 11.79 0.38 -0.37
N VAL A 21 11.29 0.04 -1.57
CA VAL A 21 11.16 1.00 -2.68
C VAL A 21 10.20 2.13 -2.31
N PHE A 22 9.06 1.82 -1.70
CA PHE A 22 8.11 2.86 -1.25
C PHE A 22 8.70 3.75 -0.17
N VAL A 23 9.42 3.17 0.79
CA VAL A 23 10.12 3.92 1.84
C VAL A 23 11.10 4.93 1.23
N GLU A 24 11.98 4.47 0.35
CA GLU A 24 12.99 5.34 -0.27
C GLU A 24 12.35 6.38 -1.20
N THR A 25 11.33 6.01 -1.96
CA THR A 25 10.65 6.94 -2.88
C THR A 25 9.97 8.08 -2.13
N LEU A 26 9.27 7.79 -1.02
CA LEU A 26 8.59 8.80 -0.21
C LEU A 26 9.57 9.65 0.63
N LYS A 27 10.74 9.12 0.99
CA LYS A 27 11.81 9.90 1.63
C LYS A 27 12.50 10.87 0.67
N ALA A 28 12.70 10.46 -0.58
CA ALA A 28 13.54 11.20 -1.52
C ALA A 28 12.96 12.55 -1.94
N ARG A 29 11.63 12.66 -2.07
CA ARG A 29 10.97 13.89 -2.50
C ARG A 29 9.48 13.92 -2.12
N PRO A 30 8.90 15.10 -1.80
CA PRO A 30 7.48 15.23 -1.45
C PRO A 30 6.57 14.86 -2.62
N LEU A 31 5.35 14.40 -2.34
CA LEU A 31 4.38 13.98 -3.38
C LEU A 31 4.11 15.09 -4.40
N SER A 32 4.09 16.35 -3.98
CA SER A 32 3.91 17.53 -4.84
C SER A 32 4.95 17.68 -5.95
N SER A 33 6.11 17.04 -5.81
CA SER A 33 7.20 17.08 -6.80
C SER A 33 7.19 15.88 -7.76
N TRP A 34 6.25 14.95 -7.59
CA TRP A 34 6.18 13.75 -8.42
C TRP A 34 5.59 14.10 -9.79
N PRO A 35 6.06 13.43 -10.87
CA PRO A 35 5.50 13.65 -12.19
C PRO A 35 4.02 13.23 -12.19
N LEU A 36 3.13 14.21 -12.33
CA LEU A 36 1.70 13.98 -12.52
C LEU A 36 1.40 13.85 -14.01
N LEU A 37 0.26 13.22 -14.33
CA LEU A 37 -0.27 13.24 -15.69
C LEU A 37 -0.67 14.67 -16.08
N ASP A 38 -0.60 14.98 -17.37
CA ASP A 38 -0.96 16.30 -17.88
C ASP A 38 -2.38 16.70 -17.42
N ASN A 39 -2.53 17.96 -16.99
CA ASN A 39 -3.77 18.53 -16.45
C ASN A 39 -4.26 17.97 -15.10
N MET A 40 -3.41 17.23 -14.37
CA MET A 40 -3.70 16.82 -12.99
C MET A 40 -2.95 17.71 -12.00
N SER A 41 -3.66 18.18 -10.98
CA SER A 41 -3.05 18.77 -9.78
C SER A 41 -3.26 17.83 -8.60
N LEU A 42 -2.30 17.81 -7.68
CA LEU A 42 -2.51 17.15 -6.40
C LEU A 42 -3.57 17.92 -5.59
N PRO A 43 -4.52 17.22 -4.94
CA PRO A 43 -5.39 17.85 -3.94
C PRO A 43 -4.56 18.56 -2.87
N ASP A 44 -5.01 19.72 -2.41
CA ASP A 44 -4.30 20.53 -1.40
C ASP A 44 -3.94 19.74 -0.14
N GLN A 45 -4.75 18.76 0.23
CA GLN A 45 -4.53 17.89 1.40
C GLN A 45 -3.28 16.99 1.25
N LEU A 46 -2.81 16.77 0.02
CA LEU A 46 -1.66 15.94 -0.31
C LEU A 46 -0.42 16.77 -0.68
N VAL A 47 -0.49 18.09 -0.56
CA VAL A 47 0.63 19.01 -0.80
C VAL A 47 1.40 19.23 0.50
N GLY A 48 2.65 18.78 0.55
CA GLY A 48 3.54 19.00 1.69
C GLY A 48 4.55 17.88 1.87
N ASP A 49 5.24 17.91 3.00
CA ASP A 49 6.16 16.84 3.40
C ASP A 49 5.39 15.58 3.74
N VAL A 50 5.91 14.46 3.26
CA VAL A 50 5.26 13.16 3.39
C VAL A 50 6.19 12.21 4.14
N SER A 51 5.62 11.49 5.09
CA SER A 51 6.31 10.41 5.80
C SER A 51 5.41 9.18 5.91
N ILE A 52 6.01 8.01 6.03
CA ILE A 52 5.26 6.78 6.29
C ILE A 52 4.99 6.70 7.80
N VAL A 53 3.75 6.44 8.17
CA VAL A 53 3.33 6.32 9.57
C VAL A 53 3.98 5.10 10.21
N GLY A 54 4.59 5.30 11.39
CA GLY A 54 5.28 4.25 12.15
C GLY A 54 6.72 3.96 11.71
N HIS A 55 7.19 4.57 10.61
CA HIS A 55 8.55 4.36 10.12
C HIS A 55 9.58 4.94 11.10
N HIS A 56 10.53 4.11 11.50
CA HIS A 56 11.69 4.49 12.29
C HIS A 56 12.94 3.77 11.78
N GLU A 57 14.10 4.38 11.99
CA GLU A 57 15.37 3.78 11.60
C GLU A 57 15.62 2.48 12.39
N GLY A 58 16.10 1.45 11.70
CA GLY A 58 16.42 0.15 12.32
C GLY A 58 15.27 -0.86 12.37
N GLN A 59 14.09 -0.54 11.83
CA GLN A 59 12.98 -1.50 11.75
C GLN A 59 13.34 -2.70 10.85
N SER A 60 13.37 -3.89 11.44
CA SER A 60 13.82 -5.12 10.76
C SER A 60 12.78 -5.74 9.82
N LYS A 61 11.49 -5.54 10.12
CA LYS A 61 10.36 -6.08 9.35
C LYS A 61 9.48 -4.94 8.86
N LEU A 62 9.47 -4.75 7.54
CA LEU A 62 8.70 -3.68 6.90
C LEU A 62 7.25 -4.07 6.62
N ALA A 63 6.94 -5.35 6.45
CA ALA A 63 5.61 -5.78 6.06
C ALA A 63 5.06 -6.95 6.87
N ILE A 64 3.73 -7.02 6.96
CA ILE A 64 2.95 -8.08 7.60
C ILE A 64 1.78 -8.46 6.69
N SER A 65 1.17 -9.63 6.91
CA SER A 65 0.07 -10.10 6.07
C SER A 65 -1.16 -10.46 6.89
N HIS A 66 -2.28 -10.67 6.21
CA HIS A 66 -3.54 -11.18 6.74
C HIS A 66 -3.43 -12.48 7.55
N ARG A 67 -2.35 -13.25 7.38
CA ARG A 67 -2.11 -14.46 8.16
C ARG A 67 -1.66 -14.18 9.59
N SER A 68 -1.21 -12.96 9.87
CA SER A 68 -0.67 -12.57 11.18
C SER A 68 -1.60 -11.62 11.92
N ILE A 69 -2.20 -10.66 11.23
CA ILE A 69 -3.16 -9.70 11.79
C ILE A 69 -4.28 -9.42 10.79
N THR A 70 -5.47 -9.09 11.27
CA THR A 70 -6.57 -8.64 10.41
C THR A 70 -6.31 -7.24 9.85
N THR A 71 -6.95 -6.90 8.73
CA THR A 71 -6.88 -5.54 8.17
C THR A 71 -7.35 -4.49 9.19
N GLN A 72 -8.39 -4.82 9.96
CA GLN A 72 -8.93 -3.92 10.96
C GLN A 72 -7.92 -3.65 12.08
N GLU A 73 -7.24 -4.69 12.58
CA GLU A 73 -6.19 -4.55 13.59
C GLU A 73 -5.01 -3.73 13.07
N PHE A 74 -4.58 -3.99 11.83
CA PHE A 74 -3.53 -3.20 11.17
C PHE A 74 -3.91 -1.71 11.11
N MET A 75 -5.09 -1.40 10.59
CA MET A 75 -5.57 -0.02 10.46
C MET A 75 -5.68 0.66 11.82
N LYS A 76 -6.25 -0.04 12.82
CA LYS A 76 -6.37 0.47 14.19
C LYS A 76 -4.99 0.77 14.79
N ALA A 77 -4.02 -0.11 14.58
CA ALA A 77 -2.67 0.09 15.10
C ALA A 77 -2.04 1.40 14.60
N HIS A 78 -2.14 1.68 13.30
CA HIS A 78 -1.53 2.87 12.70
C HIS A 78 -2.32 4.17 12.91
N VAL A 79 -3.65 4.10 13.04
CA VAL A 79 -4.51 5.28 13.24
C VAL A 79 -4.61 5.67 14.72
N GLU A 80 -4.73 4.70 15.63
CA GLU A 80 -5.09 4.95 17.02
C GLU A 80 -3.95 4.64 18.00
N ASN A 81 -3.10 3.65 17.70
CA ASN A 81 -2.15 3.10 18.68
C ASN A 81 -0.69 3.43 18.37
N ASN A 82 -0.41 4.53 17.65
CA ASN A 82 0.95 4.94 17.28
C ASN A 82 1.76 3.82 16.59
N SER A 83 1.11 3.05 15.71
CA SER A 83 1.68 1.90 14.99
C SER A 83 2.07 0.72 15.89
N LYS A 84 1.33 0.50 16.99
CA LYS A 84 1.56 -0.61 17.91
C LYS A 84 0.34 -1.50 18.11
N GLN A 85 0.59 -2.78 18.36
CA GLN A 85 -0.39 -3.77 18.79
C GLN A 85 0.22 -4.59 19.93
N ASP A 86 -0.49 -4.66 21.06
CA ASP A 86 -0.04 -5.35 22.28
C ASP A 86 1.38 -4.92 22.74
N GLY A 87 1.70 -3.63 22.56
CA GLY A 87 3.00 -3.04 22.90
C GLY A 87 4.11 -3.26 21.88
N MET A 88 3.87 -4.09 20.86
CA MET A 88 4.83 -4.40 19.79
C MET A 88 4.60 -3.51 18.56
N ASP A 89 5.67 -3.15 17.88
CA ASP A 89 5.59 -2.36 16.65
C ASP A 89 4.96 -3.18 15.52
N VAL A 90 3.96 -2.59 14.86
CA VAL A 90 3.33 -3.15 13.68
C VAL A 90 4.15 -2.72 12.44
N PRO A 91 4.51 -3.67 11.56
CA PRO A 91 5.20 -3.35 10.30
C PRO A 91 4.43 -2.34 9.44
N LEU A 92 5.13 -1.56 8.64
CA LEU A 92 4.58 -0.39 7.91
C LEU A 92 3.58 -0.75 6.81
N PHE A 93 3.76 -1.91 6.19
CA PHE A 93 2.98 -2.35 5.04
C PHE A 93 2.19 -3.60 5.37
N TYR A 94 0.96 -3.66 4.86
CA TYR A 94 0.05 -4.77 5.05
C TYR A 94 -0.31 -5.41 3.71
N PHE A 95 -0.17 -6.73 3.64
CA PHE A 95 -0.65 -7.57 2.55
C PHE A 95 -1.99 -8.20 2.94
N PRO A 96 -3.12 -7.67 2.43
CA PRO A 96 -4.44 -8.21 2.74
C PRO A 96 -4.64 -9.62 2.18
N ALA A 97 -5.77 -10.23 2.53
CA ALA A 97 -6.16 -11.50 1.95
C ALA A 97 -6.28 -11.36 0.43
N PRO A 98 -5.90 -12.39 -0.35
CA PRO A 98 -5.94 -12.35 -1.81
C PRO A 98 -7.40 -12.39 -2.29
N HIS A 99 -8.04 -11.22 -2.29
CA HIS A 99 -9.32 -10.98 -2.94
C HIS A 99 -9.07 -10.23 -4.24
N VAL A 100 -9.72 -10.67 -5.31
CA VAL A 100 -9.58 -10.08 -6.65
C VAL A 100 -9.86 -8.57 -6.65
N SER A 101 -10.86 -8.15 -5.89
CA SER A 101 -11.32 -6.77 -5.82
C SER A 101 -10.64 -5.93 -4.74
N GLY A 102 -9.79 -6.54 -3.90
CA GLY A 102 -9.11 -5.87 -2.80
C GLY A 102 -7.77 -5.26 -3.23
N PRO A 103 -7.24 -4.31 -2.43
CA PRO A 103 -5.90 -3.77 -2.63
C PRO A 103 -4.84 -4.86 -2.55
N ASP A 104 -3.71 -4.71 -3.22
CA ASP A 104 -2.57 -5.61 -3.06
C ASP A 104 -1.71 -5.20 -1.84
N ILE A 105 -1.66 -3.91 -1.49
CA ILE A 105 -0.91 -3.38 -0.32
C ILE A 105 -1.71 -2.27 0.35
N ILE A 106 -1.68 -2.24 1.68
CA ILE A 106 -2.21 -1.13 2.49
C ILE A 106 -1.09 -0.58 3.37
N PHE A 107 -0.95 0.74 3.43
CA PHE A 107 -0.08 1.43 4.39
C PHE A 107 -0.63 2.83 4.68
N PHE A 108 -0.02 3.55 5.61
CA PHE A 108 -0.45 4.90 5.98
C PHE A 108 0.69 5.89 5.76
N ILE A 109 0.34 7.03 5.17
CA ILE A 109 1.22 8.19 5.07
C ILE A 109 0.72 9.31 5.99
N LYS A 110 1.61 10.21 6.37
CA LYS A 110 1.31 11.43 7.08
C LYS A 110 1.71 12.61 6.22
N VAL A 111 0.76 13.48 5.93
CA VAL A 111 0.94 14.73 5.18
C VAL A 111 0.40 15.88 6.01
N ASN A 112 1.23 16.88 6.32
CA ASN A 112 0.86 18.04 7.14
C ASN A 112 0.13 17.68 8.46
N GLY A 113 0.58 16.62 9.14
CA GLY A 113 -0.04 16.17 10.39
C GLY A 113 -1.20 15.18 10.23
N ASN A 114 -1.81 15.12 9.04
CA ASN A 114 -2.96 14.27 8.76
C ASN A 114 -2.52 12.88 8.32
N VAL A 115 -3.13 11.84 8.89
CA VAL A 115 -2.89 10.45 8.52
C VAL A 115 -3.84 10.07 7.37
N THR A 116 -3.28 9.55 6.29
CA THR A 116 -4.01 9.16 5.08
C THR A 116 -3.74 7.68 4.76
N PRO A 117 -4.79 6.85 4.64
CA PRO A 117 -4.62 5.48 4.18
C PRO A 117 -4.23 5.46 2.70
N THR A 118 -3.26 4.64 2.36
CA THR A 118 -2.80 4.42 0.99
C THR A 118 -3.05 2.97 0.59
N PHE A 119 -3.77 2.80 -0.51
CA PHE A 119 -4.13 1.50 -1.08
C PHE A 119 -3.43 1.36 -2.43
N VAL A 120 -2.59 0.34 -2.57
CA VAL A 120 -1.89 0.06 -3.83
C VAL A 120 -2.59 -1.09 -4.52
N GLN A 121 -3.05 -0.85 -5.75
CA GLN A 121 -3.56 -1.88 -6.64
C GLN A 121 -2.60 -2.09 -7.80
N LEU A 122 -2.10 -3.31 -7.94
CA LEU A 122 -1.21 -3.73 -9.01
C LEU A 122 -2.00 -4.47 -10.08
N LYS A 123 -3.04 -5.17 -9.65
CA LYS A 123 -3.93 -5.94 -10.51
C LYS A 123 -5.12 -5.07 -10.91
N LEU A 124 -4.98 -4.33 -12.00
CA LEU A 124 -6.13 -3.97 -12.85
C LEU A 124 -6.47 -5.09 -13.85
N ARG A 125 -6.08 -6.34 -13.55
CA ARG A 125 -6.17 -7.47 -14.48
C ARG A 125 -6.67 -8.72 -13.77
N GLN A 126 -7.99 -8.80 -13.58
CA GLN A 126 -8.66 -9.99 -14.08
C GLN A 126 -9.28 -9.59 -15.41
N VAL A 127 -8.84 -10.24 -16.49
CA VAL A 127 -9.80 -10.53 -17.55
C VAL A 127 -10.79 -11.44 -16.87
N LEU A 128 -11.94 -10.91 -16.48
CA LEU A 128 -13.02 -11.75 -15.99
C LEU A 128 -13.43 -12.62 -17.18
N GLU A 129 -13.34 -13.93 -17.02
CA GLU A 129 -13.98 -14.86 -17.95
C GLU A 129 -15.46 -14.46 -18.05
N SER A 130 -16.05 -14.47 -19.24
CA SER A 130 -17.43 -13.99 -19.43
C SER A 130 -18.42 -14.65 -18.48
N SER A 131 -18.17 -15.90 -18.08
CA SER A 131 -18.97 -16.63 -17.10
C SER A 131 -18.96 -16.02 -15.70
N ASP A 132 -17.84 -15.43 -15.28
CA ASP A 132 -17.71 -14.80 -13.96
C ASP A 132 -18.33 -13.40 -13.96
N VAL A 133 -18.27 -12.70 -15.11
CA VAL A 133 -19.01 -11.44 -15.32
C VAL A 133 -20.52 -11.67 -15.23
N GLU A 134 -21.02 -12.69 -15.95
CA GLU A 134 -22.45 -13.00 -15.96
C GLU A 134 -22.98 -13.39 -14.58
N LYS A 135 -22.20 -14.16 -13.79
CA LYS A 135 -22.57 -14.49 -12.41
C LYS A 135 -22.61 -13.26 -11.50
N ALA A 136 -21.62 -12.37 -11.61
CA ALA A 136 -21.57 -11.17 -10.78
C ALA A 136 -22.72 -10.21 -11.09
N LEU A 137 -23.17 -10.13 -12.35
CA LEU A 137 -24.29 -9.28 -12.77
C LEU A 137 -25.67 -9.88 -12.47
N ALA A 138 -25.75 -11.17 -12.15
CA ALA A 138 -26.99 -11.86 -11.83
C ALA A 138 -27.38 -11.78 -10.33
N THR A 139 -26.63 -11.02 -9.54
CA THR A 139 -26.85 -10.83 -8.09
C THR A 139 -27.24 -9.38 -7.82
#